data_AF-A0A4R6FS91-F1
#
_entry.id   AF-A0A4R6FS91-F1
#
_cell.length_a   1.000
_cell.length_b   1.000
_cell.length_c   1.000
_cell.angle_alpha   90.00
_cell.angle_beta   90.00
_cell.angle_gamma   90.00
#
_symmetry.space_group_name_H-M   'P 1'
#
loop_
_entity.id
_entity.type
_entity.pdbx_description
1 polymer ?
#
loop_
_entity_poly.entity_id
_entity_poly.type
_entity_poly.pdbx_seq_one_letter_code
_entity_poly.pdbx_strand_id
1 'polypeptide(L)'
;MAAFGFKGFGWFLCTAIVAPGCYLVTSQVAAERSRVESVNRAIVEAHKDIRDLDTEIKTRANMAQLERWNGDLLALSAPRPDQFLDAGAQGVAELDNGGRPDGPVAYASLVVPHAPVLTDGPGMPDAAPEAALDVKEPEAPVPGRAAVSTQRRAAPVATAALDTAKDRTVAMLDERLLSESTLGDLMRGARAEARPH
;
A
#
# COMPACT_ATOMS: atom_id res chain seq x y z
N MET A 1 -65.68 -30.05 36.34
CA MET A 1 -64.60 -29.47 37.18
C MET A 1 -63.26 -29.87 36.57
N ALA A 2 -62.50 -28.92 36.00
CA ALA A 2 -61.05 -29.04 35.80
C ALA A 2 -60.54 -27.72 35.20
N ALA A 3 -60.26 -26.74 36.05
CA ALA A 3 -59.74 -25.43 35.60
C ALA A 3 -58.66 -24.92 36.56
N PHE A 4 -57.72 -25.78 36.96
CA PHE A 4 -56.50 -25.37 37.65
C PHE A 4 -55.35 -26.28 37.23
N GLY A 5 -54.66 -25.91 36.15
CA GLY A 5 -53.50 -26.67 35.66
C GLY A 5 -52.53 -25.88 34.78
N PHE A 6 -52.96 -24.79 34.14
CA PHE A 6 -52.13 -24.05 33.19
C PHE A 6 -51.15 -23.04 33.80
N LYS A 7 -51.25 -22.75 35.10
CA LYS A 7 -50.42 -21.72 35.74
C LYS A 7 -48.93 -22.08 35.76
N GLY A 8 -48.61 -23.37 35.86
CA GLY A 8 -47.23 -23.87 35.76
C GLY A 8 -46.70 -23.87 34.33
N PHE A 9 -47.53 -24.24 33.35
CA PHE A 9 -47.13 -24.30 31.94
C PHE A 9 -46.70 -22.93 31.39
N GLY A 10 -47.36 -21.84 31.80
CA GLY A 10 -46.95 -20.49 31.43
C GLY A 10 -45.55 -20.12 31.94
N TRP A 11 -45.18 -20.56 33.16
CA TRP A 11 -43.84 -20.35 33.70
C TRP A 11 -42.78 -21.14 32.91
N PHE A 12 -43.05 -22.41 32.61
CA PHE A 12 -42.17 -23.23 31.77
C PHE A 12 -41.97 -22.64 30.37
N LEU A 13 -43.05 -22.17 29.73
CA LEU A 13 -42.98 -21.55 28.41
C LEU A 13 -42.15 -20.26 28.44
N CYS A 14 -42.27 -19.46 29.50
CA CYS A 14 -41.47 -18.27 29.69
C CYS A 14 -39.97 -18.61 29.81
N THR A 15 -39.61 -19.60 30.63
CA THR A 15 -38.22 -20.07 30.75
C THR A 15 -37.69 -20.66 29.43
N ALA A 16 -38.52 -21.42 28.71
CA ALA A 16 -38.17 -22.03 27.43
C ALA A 16 -37.89 -21.00 26.32
N ILE A 17 -38.41 -19.77 26.43
CA ILE A 17 -38.12 -18.67 25.49
C ILE A 17 -36.92 -17.84 25.98
N VAL A 18 -36.85 -17.53 27.27
CA VAL A 18 -35.80 -16.69 27.84
C VAL A 18 -34.43 -17.38 27.82
N ALA A 19 -34.36 -18.69 28.11
CA ALA A 19 -33.09 -19.41 28.15
C ALA A 19 -32.37 -19.40 26.79
N PRO A 20 -33.02 -19.73 25.65
CA PRO A 20 -32.41 -19.56 24.33
C PRO A 20 -32.07 -18.10 24.00
N GLY A 21 -32.91 -17.13 24.38
CA GLY A 21 -32.64 -15.71 24.14
C GLY A 21 -31.33 -15.25 24.82
N CYS A 22 -31.15 -15.63 26.08
CA CYS A 22 -29.91 -15.38 26.83
C CYS A 22 -28.71 -16.08 26.17
N TYR A 23 -28.88 -17.33 25.73
CA TYR A 23 -27.84 -18.07 25.02
C TYR A 23 -27.40 -17.38 23.72
N LEU A 24 -28.35 -16.87 22.93
CA LEU A 24 -28.04 -16.16 21.69
C LEU A 24 -27.19 -14.92 21.97
N VAL A 25 -27.55 -14.10 22.96
CA VAL A 25 -26.76 -12.92 23.35
C VAL A 25 -25.34 -13.31 23.77
N THR A 26 -25.16 -14.38 24.55
CA THR A 26 -23.82 -14.87 24.90
C THR A 26 -23.03 -15.37 23.68
N SER A 27 -23.70 -16.03 22.72
CA SER A 27 -23.04 -16.51 21.51
C SER A 27 -22.63 -15.37 20.55
N GLN A 28 -23.34 -14.23 20.56
CA GLN A 28 -22.95 -13.05 19.78
C GLN A 28 -21.58 -12.51 20.20
N VAL A 29 -21.27 -12.51 21.50
CA VAL A 29 -19.95 -12.10 21.99
C VAL A 29 -18.83 -12.98 21.43
N ALA A 30 -19.08 -14.28 21.27
CA ALA A 30 -18.12 -15.18 20.65
C ALA A 30 -17.94 -14.88 19.14
N ALA A 31 -19.04 -14.58 18.44
CA ALA A 31 -19.00 -14.15 17.04
C ALA A 31 -18.27 -12.81 16.87
N GLU A 32 -18.50 -11.84 17.76
CA GLU A 32 -17.80 -10.56 17.78
C GLU A 32 -16.30 -10.72 18.02
N ARG A 33 -15.91 -11.56 18.99
CA ARG A 33 -14.48 -11.87 19.21
C ARG A 33 -13.83 -12.48 17.97
N SER A 34 -14.51 -13.40 17.30
CA SER A 34 -14.02 -13.99 16.05
C SER A 34 -13.88 -12.94 14.93
N ARG A 35 -14.81 -11.98 14.85
CA ARG A 35 -14.75 -10.89 13.88
C ARG A 35 -13.61 -9.91 14.18
N VAL A 36 -13.35 -9.60 15.45
CA VAL A 36 -12.22 -8.75 15.84
C VAL A 36 -10.90 -9.44 15.47
N GLU A 37 -10.78 -10.74 15.73
CA GLU A 37 -9.57 -11.49 15.38
C GLU A 37 -9.32 -11.54 13.86
N SER A 38 -10.38 -11.68 13.06
CA SER A 38 -10.23 -11.67 11.59
C SER A 38 -9.79 -10.31 11.07
N VAL A 39 -10.30 -9.21 11.63
CA VAL A 39 -9.86 -7.84 11.29
C VAL A 39 -8.41 -7.61 11.72
N ASN A 40 -8.01 -8.03 12.92
CA ASN A 40 -6.62 -7.93 13.37
C ASN A 40 -5.66 -8.68 12.43
N ARG A 41 -6.04 -9.87 11.97
CA ARG A 41 -5.26 -10.61 10.99
C ARG A 41 -5.15 -9.87 9.66
N ALA A 42 -6.25 -9.31 9.15
CA ALA A 42 -6.25 -8.50 7.93
C ALA A 42 -5.38 -7.24 8.06
N ILE A 43 -5.36 -6.61 9.25
CA ILE A 43 -4.46 -5.48 9.53
C ILE A 43 -3.00 -5.92 9.43
N VAL A 44 -2.62 -7.05 10.03
CA VAL A 44 -1.24 -7.54 9.97
C VAL A 44 -0.81 -7.88 8.54
N GLU A 45 -1.72 -8.45 7.75
CA GLU A 45 -1.50 -8.73 6.33
C GLU A 45 -1.29 -7.43 5.54
N ALA A 46 -2.17 -6.45 5.70
CA ALA A 46 -2.04 -5.14 5.05
C ALA A 46 -0.71 -4.42 5.40
N HIS A 47 -0.23 -4.55 6.64
CA HIS A 47 1.08 -3.99 7.04
C HIS A 47 2.27 -4.67 6.34
N LYS A 48 2.14 -5.95 6.00
CA LYS A 48 3.17 -6.66 5.21
C LYS A 48 3.13 -6.18 3.77
N ASP A 49 1.94 -6.09 3.19
CA ASP A 49 1.76 -5.59 1.82
C ASP A 49 2.32 -4.17 1.66
N ILE A 50 2.06 -3.27 2.62
CA ILE A 50 2.61 -1.91 2.61
C ILE A 50 4.15 -1.94 2.62
N ARG A 51 4.76 -2.79 3.45
CA ARG A 51 6.23 -2.91 3.48
C ARG A 51 6.78 -3.44 2.16
N ASP A 52 6.14 -4.43 1.57
CA ASP A 52 6.56 -4.99 0.30
C ASP A 52 6.46 -3.94 -0.81
N LEU A 53 5.34 -3.21 -0.89
CA LEU A 53 5.13 -2.11 -1.82
C LEU A 53 6.15 -0.97 -1.61
N ASP A 54 6.43 -0.59 -0.36
CA ASP A 54 7.44 0.43 -0.06
C ASP A 54 8.84 0.00 -0.51
N THR A 55 9.18 -1.29 -0.37
CA THR A 55 10.48 -1.79 -0.84
C THR A 55 10.57 -1.81 -2.37
N GLU A 56 9.50 -2.17 -3.07
CA GLU A 56 9.44 -2.13 -4.52
C GLU A 56 9.52 -0.68 -5.04
N ILE A 57 8.81 0.25 -4.41
CA ILE A 57 8.86 1.66 -4.79
C ILE A 57 10.25 2.24 -4.54
N LYS A 58 10.86 1.96 -3.38
CA LYS A 58 12.22 2.43 -3.05
C LYS A 58 13.25 1.89 -4.03
N THR A 59 13.17 0.61 -4.41
CA THR A 59 14.11 0.03 -5.38
C THR A 59 13.95 0.65 -6.77
N ARG A 60 12.71 0.85 -7.26
CA ARG A 60 12.45 1.50 -8.55
C ARG A 60 12.84 2.98 -8.57
N ALA A 61 12.55 3.71 -7.50
CA ALA A 61 12.92 5.12 -7.37
C ALA A 61 14.44 5.32 -7.27
N ASN A 62 15.14 4.43 -6.54
CA ASN A 62 16.59 4.48 -6.41
C ASN A 62 17.29 4.27 -7.77
N MET A 63 16.82 3.35 -8.61
CA MET A 63 17.38 3.15 -9.95
C MET A 63 17.27 4.41 -10.81
N ALA A 64 16.09 5.04 -10.85
CA ALA A 64 15.90 6.29 -11.59
C ALA A 64 16.76 7.44 -11.04
N GLN A 65 16.98 7.50 -9.72
CA GLN A 65 17.88 8.47 -9.11
C GLN A 65 19.35 8.23 -9.47
N LEU A 66 19.79 6.97 -9.47
CA LEU A 66 21.15 6.60 -9.88
C LEU A 66 21.40 6.93 -11.36
N GLU A 67 20.44 6.65 -12.25
CA GLU A 67 20.54 7.04 -13.66
C GLU A 67 20.64 8.56 -13.83
N ARG A 68 19.84 9.30 -13.07
CA ARG A 68 19.92 10.77 -13.05
C ARG A 68 21.27 11.25 -12.55
N TRP A 69 21.77 10.76 -11.41
CA TRP A 69 23.08 11.18 -10.89
C TRP A 69 24.23 10.77 -11.81
N ASN A 70 24.10 9.61 -12.47
CA ASN A 70 25.05 9.17 -13.46
C ASN A 70 25.10 10.11 -14.68
N GLY A 71 23.94 10.52 -15.19
CA GLY A 71 23.83 11.46 -16.30
C GLY A 71 24.21 12.92 -15.94
N ASP A 72 23.81 13.39 -14.76
CA ASP A 72 23.94 14.81 -14.36
C ASP A 72 25.35 15.14 -13.83
N LEU A 73 26.03 14.22 -13.12
CA LEU A 73 27.27 14.53 -12.40
C LEU A 73 28.40 13.53 -12.60
N LEU A 74 28.11 12.23 -12.62
CA LEU A 74 29.16 11.20 -12.49
C LEU A 74 29.73 10.73 -13.84
N ALA A 75 28.99 10.86 -14.95
CA ALA A 75 29.39 10.43 -16.31
C ALA A 75 30.00 9.00 -16.37
N LEU A 76 29.57 8.12 -15.47
CA LEU A 76 30.04 6.75 -15.37
C LEU A 76 29.37 5.90 -16.46
N SER A 77 30.10 5.67 -17.55
CA SER A 77 29.74 4.64 -18.53
C SER A 77 30.32 3.28 -18.11
N ALA A 78 29.64 2.19 -18.44
CA ALA A 78 30.19 0.85 -18.25
C ALA A 78 31.56 0.75 -18.98
N PRO A 79 32.64 0.27 -18.32
CA PRO A 79 33.97 0.24 -18.91
C PRO A 79 33.97 -0.53 -20.23
N ARG A 80 34.61 0.02 -21.25
CA ARG A 80 34.74 -0.66 -22.55
C ARG A 80 35.66 -1.87 -22.42
N PRO A 81 35.39 -2.99 -23.11
CA PRO A 81 36.24 -4.18 -23.09
C PRO A 81 37.71 -3.90 -23.40
N ASP A 82 38.00 -2.97 -24.33
CA ASP A 82 39.36 -2.54 -24.66
C ASP A 82 40.14 -1.94 -23.48
N GLN A 83 39.48 -1.26 -22.53
CA GLN A 83 40.18 -0.66 -21.38
C GLN A 83 40.76 -1.71 -20.44
N PHE A 84 40.21 -2.92 -20.45
CA PHE A 84 40.76 -4.04 -19.70
C PHE A 84 41.91 -4.72 -20.44
N LEU A 85 42.05 -4.56 -21.74
CA LEU A 85 43.17 -5.14 -22.49
C LEU A 85 44.44 -4.31 -22.25
N ASP A 86 44.35 -2.98 -22.28
CA ASP A 86 45.51 -2.11 -22.05
C ASP A 86 46.00 -2.15 -20.60
N ALA A 87 45.08 -2.12 -19.62
CA ALA A 87 45.44 -2.18 -18.19
C ALA A 87 45.63 -3.62 -17.68
N GLY A 88 44.86 -4.58 -18.21
CA GLY A 88 44.87 -5.97 -17.78
C GLY A 88 45.94 -6.82 -18.45
N ALA A 89 46.37 -6.54 -19.69
CA ALA A 89 47.50 -7.28 -20.28
C ALA A 89 48.80 -7.04 -19.51
N GLN A 90 49.02 -5.82 -18.99
CA GLN A 90 50.18 -5.51 -18.14
C GLN A 90 50.08 -6.20 -16.77
N GLY A 91 48.92 -6.17 -16.12
CA GLY A 91 48.71 -6.87 -14.85
C GLY A 91 48.76 -8.39 -14.97
N VAL A 92 48.19 -8.96 -16.02
CA VAL A 92 48.22 -10.42 -16.28
C VAL A 92 49.63 -10.89 -16.62
N ALA A 93 50.43 -10.10 -17.35
CA ALA A 93 51.84 -10.41 -17.62
C ALA A 93 52.70 -10.34 -16.34
N GLU A 94 52.38 -9.43 -15.40
CA GLU A 94 53.05 -9.36 -14.09
C GLU A 94 52.67 -10.55 -13.19
N LEU A 95 51.43 -11.04 -13.28
CA LEU A 95 51.00 -12.28 -12.60
C LEU A 95 51.59 -13.56 -13.24
N ASP A 96 51.83 -13.58 -14.55
CA ASP A 96 52.42 -14.73 -15.26
C ASP A 96 53.93 -14.88 -14.99
N ASN A 97 54.62 -13.79 -14.64
CA ASN A 97 56.06 -13.80 -14.34
C ASN A 97 56.40 -14.40 -12.96
N GLY A 98 55.39 -14.68 -12.13
CA GLY A 98 55.50 -15.44 -10.89
C GLY A 98 54.83 -16.79 -11.05
N GLY A 99 55.61 -17.85 -11.27
CA GLY A 99 55.12 -19.21 -11.55
C GLY A 99 53.93 -19.63 -10.68
N ARG A 100 52.95 -20.28 -11.33
CA ARG A 100 51.66 -20.73 -10.81
C ARG A 100 51.66 -21.05 -9.30
N PRO A 101 51.05 -20.19 -8.46
CA PRO A 101 50.82 -20.54 -7.08
C PRO A 101 49.60 -21.45 -6.99
N ASP A 102 49.81 -22.65 -6.45
CA ASP A 102 48.78 -23.62 -6.07
C ASP A 102 48.03 -23.11 -4.81
N GLY A 103 47.44 -21.90 -4.88
CA GLY A 103 46.86 -21.17 -3.75
C GLY A 103 45.49 -20.55 -4.06
N PRO A 104 44.68 -20.23 -3.02
CA PRO A 104 43.30 -19.80 -3.18
C PRO A 104 43.21 -18.50 -4.00
N VAL A 105 42.24 -18.50 -4.93
CA VAL A 105 41.96 -17.41 -5.89
C VAL A 105 41.80 -16.08 -5.16
N ALA A 106 42.74 -15.15 -5.39
CA ALA A 106 42.63 -13.78 -4.92
C ALA A 106 41.83 -12.95 -5.91
N TYR A 107 40.73 -12.34 -5.45
CA TYR A 107 39.95 -11.39 -6.24
C TYR A 107 40.64 -10.03 -6.24
N ALA A 108 40.94 -9.49 -7.42
CA ALA A 108 41.47 -8.14 -7.55
C ALA A 108 40.39 -7.11 -7.18
N SER A 109 40.62 -6.35 -6.11
CA SER A 109 39.86 -5.13 -5.84
C SER A 109 40.44 -3.99 -6.68
N LEU A 110 39.65 -3.44 -7.59
CA LEU A 110 40.07 -2.31 -8.41
C LEU A 110 40.01 -1.03 -7.56
N VAL A 111 41.18 -0.47 -7.23
CA VAL A 111 41.30 0.93 -6.81
C VAL A 111 41.17 1.77 -8.09
N VAL A 112 40.11 2.57 -8.19
CA VAL A 112 39.86 3.46 -9.33
C VAL A 112 40.88 4.60 -9.32
N PRO A 113 41.78 4.71 -10.31
CA PRO A 113 42.55 5.93 -10.51
C PRO A 113 41.64 6.91 -11.25
N HIS A 114 41.35 8.07 -10.64
CA HIS A 114 40.81 9.20 -11.40
C HIS A 114 41.92 9.65 -12.38
N ALA A 115 41.76 9.36 -13.67
CA ALA A 115 42.60 9.94 -14.69
C ALA A 115 41.90 11.20 -15.22
N PRO A 116 42.58 12.35 -15.32
CA PRO A 116 42.01 13.52 -15.97
C PRO A 116 41.78 13.22 -17.45
N VAL A 117 40.56 13.46 -17.91
CA VAL A 117 40.18 13.32 -19.32
C VAL A 117 40.95 14.37 -20.12
N LEU A 118 41.88 13.92 -20.98
CA LEU A 118 42.43 14.77 -22.04
C LEU A 118 41.31 14.98 -23.08
N THR A 119 40.60 16.10 -22.93
CA THR A 119 39.70 16.61 -23.96
C THR A 119 40.52 17.47 -24.92
N ASP A 120 40.80 16.94 -26.10
CA ASP A 120 41.32 17.74 -27.20
C ASP A 120 40.11 18.33 -27.95
N GLY A 121 39.79 19.58 -27.66
CA GLY A 121 38.68 20.37 -28.22
C GLY A 121 38.69 21.80 -27.68
N PRO A 122 38.46 22.85 -28.49
CA PRO A 122 39.06 24.16 -28.25
C PRO A 122 38.33 25.02 -27.22
N GLY A 123 39.11 25.56 -26.25
CA GLY A 123 38.87 26.76 -25.42
C GLY A 123 37.66 26.70 -24.47
N MET A 124 37.73 26.92 -23.15
CA MET A 124 38.47 27.87 -22.31
C MET A 124 37.62 27.99 -21.00
N PRO A 125 38.01 28.72 -19.93
CA PRO A 125 39.24 28.72 -19.16
C PRO A 125 39.09 28.03 -17.79
N ASP A 126 40.27 27.78 -17.20
CA ASP A 126 40.57 27.36 -15.85
C ASP A 126 39.90 28.23 -14.76
N ALA A 127 39.31 27.59 -13.74
CA ALA A 127 38.95 28.24 -12.47
C ALA A 127 39.08 27.22 -11.32
N ALA A 128 40.06 27.50 -10.47
CA ALA A 128 40.46 26.79 -9.26
C ALA A 128 39.37 26.83 -8.15
N PRO A 129 39.53 26.04 -7.08
CA PRO A 129 38.43 25.54 -6.24
C PRO A 129 38.14 26.45 -5.05
N GLU A 130 36.87 26.65 -4.74
CA GLU A 130 36.30 26.75 -3.38
C GLU A 130 34.83 27.15 -3.46
N ALA A 131 33.95 26.29 -2.96
CA ALA A 131 32.80 26.71 -2.13
C ALA A 131 32.14 25.45 -1.58
N ALA A 132 32.31 25.24 -0.28
CA ALA A 132 31.39 24.44 0.50
C ALA A 132 29.96 24.99 0.27
N LEU A 133 29.08 24.15 -0.26
CA LEU A 133 27.66 24.42 -0.26
C LEU A 133 26.98 23.39 0.62
N ASP A 134 26.45 23.90 1.72
CA ASP A 134 25.46 23.31 2.61
C ASP A 134 24.56 22.30 1.89
N VAL A 135 24.51 21.09 2.43
CA VAL A 135 23.45 20.12 2.12
C VAL A 135 22.17 20.67 2.74
N LYS A 136 21.43 21.45 1.94
CA LYS A 136 20.01 21.67 2.19
C LYS A 136 19.24 20.52 1.55
N GLU A 137 18.67 19.68 2.40
CA GLU A 137 17.72 18.62 2.05
C GLU A 137 16.64 19.15 1.09
N PRO A 138 16.49 18.58 -0.12
CA PRO A 138 15.42 18.99 -1.01
C PRO A 138 14.10 18.37 -0.53
N GLU A 139 13.24 19.26 -0.06
CA GLU A 139 11.81 19.06 0.15
C GLU A 139 11.16 18.33 -1.03
N ALA A 140 10.38 17.31 -0.71
CA ALA A 140 9.72 16.44 -1.68
C ALA A 140 8.78 17.25 -2.61
N PRO A 141 8.83 17.05 -3.94
CA PRO A 141 7.84 17.64 -4.81
C PRO A 141 6.52 16.89 -4.64
N VAL A 142 5.50 17.60 -4.18
CA VAL A 142 4.11 17.16 -4.24
C VAL A 142 3.72 17.08 -5.72
N PRO A 143 3.44 15.90 -6.31
CA PRO A 143 2.98 15.88 -7.68
C PRO A 143 1.50 16.27 -7.70
N GLY A 144 1.26 17.40 -8.37
CA GLY A 144 -0.06 17.84 -8.79
C GLY A 144 -0.77 16.76 -9.59
N ARG A 145 -2.08 16.75 -9.39
CA ARG A 145 -3.08 15.86 -9.97
C ARG A 145 -2.99 15.84 -11.51
N ALA A 146 -2.21 14.89 -12.05
CA ALA A 146 -2.30 14.52 -13.45
C ALA A 146 -3.46 13.52 -13.61
N ALA A 147 -4.48 13.92 -14.36
CA ALA A 147 -5.59 13.07 -14.74
C ALA A 147 -5.08 11.95 -15.65
N VAL A 148 -5.05 10.72 -15.13
CA VAL A 148 -4.79 9.53 -15.94
C VAL A 148 -6.12 9.02 -16.48
N SER A 149 -6.28 9.17 -17.80
CA SER A 149 -7.28 8.50 -18.63
C SER A 149 -7.18 6.97 -18.45
N THR A 150 -8.16 6.38 -17.77
CA THR A 150 -8.32 4.92 -17.65
C THR A 150 -9.13 4.40 -18.84
N GLN A 151 -8.42 3.98 -19.89
CA GLN A 151 -8.97 3.02 -20.85
C GLN A 151 -8.23 1.69 -20.72
N ARG A 152 -8.76 0.82 -19.85
CA ARG A 152 -8.55 -0.63 -19.96
C ARG A 152 -9.83 -1.36 -19.58
N ARG A 153 -10.37 -2.06 -20.57
CA ARG A 153 -11.62 -2.82 -20.51
C ARG A 153 -11.50 -3.98 -19.50
N ALA A 154 -12.05 -3.71 -18.32
CA ALA A 154 -12.89 -4.54 -17.46
C ALA A 154 -13.17 -6.01 -17.89
N ALA A 155 -12.97 -6.91 -16.94
CA ALA A 155 -13.95 -7.93 -16.58
C ALA A 155 -14.22 -7.89 -15.05
N PRO A 156 -15.32 -7.24 -14.59
CA PRO A 156 -15.81 -7.36 -13.23
C PRO A 156 -17.31 -7.62 -13.25
N VAL A 157 -17.73 -8.87 -13.47
CA VAL A 157 -19.18 -9.20 -13.47
C VAL A 157 -19.66 -9.55 -12.06
N ALA A 158 -18.75 -9.92 -11.13
CA ALA A 158 -19.14 -10.38 -9.79
C ALA A 158 -19.27 -9.26 -8.74
N THR A 159 -18.44 -8.21 -8.80
CA THR A 159 -18.50 -7.10 -7.81
C THR A 159 -19.59 -6.08 -8.13
N ALA A 160 -19.80 -5.76 -9.41
CA ALA A 160 -20.87 -4.85 -9.84
C ALA A 160 -22.28 -5.37 -9.49
N ALA A 161 -22.47 -6.69 -9.43
CA ALA A 161 -23.74 -7.31 -9.04
C ALA A 161 -24.04 -7.16 -7.53
N LEU A 162 -23.02 -7.08 -6.67
CA LEU A 162 -23.20 -6.90 -5.23
C LEU A 162 -23.49 -5.44 -4.88
N ASP A 163 -22.87 -4.49 -5.57
CA ASP A 163 -23.10 -3.07 -5.34
C ASP A 163 -24.51 -2.66 -5.78
N THR A 164 -24.98 -3.16 -6.93
CA THR A 164 -26.36 -2.94 -7.39
C THR A 164 -27.42 -3.58 -6.47
N ALA A 165 -27.10 -4.72 -5.84
CA ALA A 165 -28.00 -5.33 -4.86
C ALA A 165 -28.12 -4.47 -3.58
N LYS A 166 -27.01 -3.89 -3.11
CA LYS A 166 -27.02 -2.97 -1.96
C LYS A 166 -27.77 -1.69 -2.25
N ASP A 167 -27.51 -1.06 -3.39
CA ASP A 167 -28.21 0.17 -3.81
C ASP A 167 -29.73 -0.05 -3.90
N ARG A 168 -30.14 -1.22 -4.40
CA ARG A 168 -31.56 -1.59 -4.45
C ARG A 168 -32.18 -1.78 -3.07
N THR A 169 -31.45 -2.38 -2.11
CA THR A 169 -31.95 -2.51 -0.74
C THR A 169 -32.07 -1.15 -0.03
N VAL A 170 -31.15 -0.22 -0.29
CA VAL A 170 -31.20 1.13 0.27
C VAL A 170 -32.35 1.92 -0.34
N ALA A 171 -32.57 1.84 -1.66
CA ALA A 171 -33.70 2.48 -2.33
C ALA A 171 -35.05 1.97 -1.81
N MET A 172 -35.19 0.67 -1.54
CA MET A 172 -36.41 0.11 -0.96
C MET A 172 -36.67 0.61 0.47
N LEU A 173 -35.63 0.85 1.26
CA LEU A 173 -35.78 1.41 2.61
C LEU A 173 -36.17 2.89 2.56
N ASP A 174 -35.55 3.66 1.67
CA ASP A 174 -35.86 5.07 1.47
C ASP A 174 -37.33 5.28 1.04
N GLU A 175 -37.81 4.46 0.09
CA GLU A 175 -39.21 4.49 -0.35
C GLU A 175 -40.19 4.15 0.79
N ARG A 176 -39.82 3.24 1.70
CA ARG A 176 -40.65 2.93 2.87
C ARG A 176 -40.65 4.06 3.89
N LEU A 177 -39.52 4.72 4.12
CA LEU A 177 -39.39 5.84 5.04
C LEU A 177 -40.07 7.11 4.51
N LEU A 178 -40.00 7.35 3.21
CA LEU A 178 -40.59 8.50 2.51
C LEU A 178 -42.04 8.27 2.06
N SER A 179 -42.63 7.11 2.39
CA SER A 179 -44.01 6.82 2.06
C SER A 179 -44.97 7.88 2.63
N GLU A 180 -45.94 8.30 1.82
CA GLU A 180 -46.92 9.35 2.18
C GLU A 180 -47.69 9.04 3.47
N SER A 181 -47.82 7.76 3.82
CA SER A 181 -48.41 7.34 5.10
C SER A 181 -47.54 7.73 6.31
N THR A 182 -46.24 7.47 6.24
CA THR A 182 -45.29 7.74 7.35
C THR A 182 -45.08 9.24 7.52
N LEU A 183 -44.94 9.95 6.39
CA LEU A 183 -44.83 11.42 6.38
C LEU A 183 -46.13 12.07 6.84
N GLY A 184 -47.28 11.50 6.48
CA GLY A 184 -48.60 11.90 6.95
C GLY A 184 -48.80 11.72 8.46
N ASP A 185 -48.27 10.64 9.04
CA ASP A 185 -48.33 10.38 10.48
C ASP A 185 -47.43 11.32 11.28
N LEU A 186 -46.23 11.62 10.79
CA LEU A 186 -45.36 12.67 11.34
C LEU A 186 -46.05 14.05 11.33
N MET A 187 -46.66 14.41 10.21
CA MET A 187 -47.39 15.68 10.08
C MET A 187 -48.66 15.74 10.93
N ARG A 188 -49.31 14.59 11.19
CA ARG A 188 -50.45 14.49 12.11
C ARG A 188 -50.02 14.63 13.56
N GLY A 189 -48.93 13.96 13.96
CA GLY A 189 -48.34 14.12 15.30
C GLY A 189 -47.93 15.56 15.57
N ALA A 190 -47.20 16.19 14.63
CA ALA A 190 -46.78 17.57 14.74
C ALA A 190 -47.97 18.55 14.86
N ARG A 191 -49.08 18.32 14.15
CA ARG A 191 -50.30 19.14 14.28
C ARG A 191 -51.07 18.90 15.59
N ALA A 192 -51.03 17.67 16.12
CA ALA A 192 -51.65 17.35 17.40
C ALA A 192 -50.89 18.03 18.56
N GLU A 193 -49.56 18.12 18.47
CA GLU A 193 -48.73 18.84 19.43
C GLU A 193 -48.80 20.36 19.27
N ALA A 194 -48.97 20.87 18.04
CA ALA A 194 -49.09 22.31 17.78
C ALA A 194 -50.45 22.91 18.17
N ARG A 195 -51.43 22.11 18.59
CA ARG A 195 -52.70 22.61 19.12
C ARG A 195 -52.57 22.70 20.64
N PRO A 196 -52.34 23.91 21.21
CA PRO A 196 -52.27 24.06 22.65
C PRO A 196 -53.62 23.68 23.28
N HIS A 197 -53.55 23.02 24.44
CA HIS A 197 -54.69 22.84 25.35
C HIS A 197 -55.16 24.18 25.91
#